data_AF-A0AAQ3X545-F1
#
_entry.id   AF-A0AAQ3X545-F1
#
_cell.length_a   1.000
_cell.length_b   1.000
_cell.length_c   1.000
_cell.angle_alpha   90.00
_cell.angle_beta   90.00
_cell.angle_gamma   90.00
#
_symmetry.space_group_name_H-M   'P 1'
#
loop_
_entity.id
_entity.type
_entity.pdbx_description
1 polymer ?
#
loop_
_entity_poly.entity_id
_entity_poly.type
_entity_poly.pdbx_seq_one_letter_code
_entity_poly.pdbx_strand_id
1 'polypeptide(L)'
;MGVVRSMMKAMSMPGWFWGKVVTTAVFILNRSPTQSVDGKTPYEVWHGVKPPVHFLHTFGCVAHVKAGSKHLTKLEDRSTPMVFVGYEVGTKA
;
A
#
# COMPACT_ATOMS: atom_id res chain seq x y z
N MET A 1 10.35 9.85 -9.96
CA MET A 1 10.17 8.64 -10.80
C MET A 1 11.07 7.44 -10.44
N GLY A 2 12.18 7.61 -9.69
CA GLY A 2 13.06 6.49 -9.32
C GLY A 2 12.35 5.42 -8.48
N VAL A 3 11.64 5.81 -7.42
CA VAL A 3 10.94 4.90 -6.50
C VAL A 3 9.94 3.99 -7.23
N VAL A 4 9.09 4.57 -8.08
CA VAL A 4 8.08 3.84 -8.87
C VAL A 4 8.74 2.81 -9.79
N ARG A 5 9.80 3.21 -10.50
CA ARG A 5 10.55 2.32 -11.40
C ARG A 5 11.18 1.17 -10.63
N SER A 6 11.75 1.43 -9.45
CA SER A 6 12.34 0.41 -8.60
C SER A 6 11.30 -0.56 -8.07
N MET A 7 10.14 -0.08 -7.59
CA MET A 7 9.03 -0.93 -7.12
C MET A 7 8.48 -1.83 -8.22
N MET A 8 8.27 -1.28 -9.43
CA MET A 8 7.82 -2.06 -10.59
C MET A 8 8.82 -3.16 -10.97
N LYS A 9 10.11 -2.84 -11.00
CA LYS A 9 11.17 -3.81 -11.34
C LYS A 9 11.33 -4.88 -10.26
N ALA A 10 11.27 -4.50 -8.98
CA ALA A 10 11.43 -5.41 -7.86
C ALA A 10 10.38 -6.52 -7.85
N MET A 11 9.14 -6.19 -8.24
CA MET A 11 8.02 -7.14 -8.25
C MET A 11 7.63 -7.64 -9.65
N SER A 12 8.45 -7.36 -10.67
CA SER A 12 8.16 -7.70 -12.07
C SER A 12 6.73 -7.32 -12.51
N MET A 13 6.27 -6.15 -12.06
CA MET A 13 4.89 -5.71 -12.28
C MET A 13 4.68 -5.37 -13.76
N PRO A 14 3.59 -5.84 -14.38
CA PRO A 14 3.32 -5.50 -15.76
C PRO A 14 3.00 -4.01 -15.93
N GLY A 15 3.29 -3.45 -17.10
CA GLY A 15 3.28 -2.00 -17.33
C GLY A 15 1.97 -1.31 -16.98
N TRP A 16 0.82 -1.94 -17.24
CA TRP A 16 -0.52 -1.40 -16.90
C TRP A 16 -0.78 -1.14 -15.41
N PHE A 17 0.03 -1.68 -14.48
CA PHE A 17 -0.10 -1.43 -13.04
C PHE A 17 0.58 -0.14 -12.59
N TRP A 18 1.29 0.56 -13.48
CA TRP A 18 2.09 1.74 -13.13
C TRP A 18 1.30 2.78 -12.31
N GLY A 19 0.02 3.01 -12.62
CA GLY A 19 -0.82 3.96 -11.89
C GLY A 19 -0.99 3.60 -10.41
N LYS A 20 -1.22 2.31 -10.10
CA LYS A 20 -1.32 1.82 -8.73
C LYS A 20 0.02 1.91 -7.98
N VAL A 21 1.13 1.63 -8.68
CA VAL A 21 2.46 1.77 -8.07
C VAL A 21 2.78 3.23 -7.76
N VAL A 22 2.41 4.17 -8.65
CA VAL A 22 2.57 5.61 -8.42
C VAL A 22 1.79 6.05 -7.20
N THR A 23 0.51 5.67 -7.07
CA THR A 23 -0.30 6.05 -5.91
C THR A 23 0.28 5.52 -4.60
N THR A 24 0.76 4.28 -4.59
CA THR A 24 1.40 3.68 -3.41
C THR A 24 2.71 4.38 -3.05
N ALA A 25 3.55 4.68 -4.05
CA ALA A 25 4.79 5.40 -3.83
C ALA A 25 4.54 6.78 -3.23
N VAL A 26 3.58 7.54 -3.76
CA VAL A 26 3.20 8.86 -3.22
C VAL A 26 2.64 8.74 -1.80
N PHE A 27 1.80 7.72 -1.55
CA PHE A 27 1.24 7.48 -0.22
C PHE A 27 2.31 7.24 0.85
N ILE A 28 3.34 6.46 0.52
CA ILE A 28 4.48 6.16 1.41
C ILE A 28 5.37 7.39 1.57
N LEU A 29 5.68 8.10 0.48
CA LEU A 29 6.53 9.29 0.53
C LEU A 29 5.93 10.40 1.39
N ASN A 30 4.62 10.60 1.33
CA ASN A 30 3.94 11.58 2.18
C ASN A 30 4.00 11.24 3.67
N ARG A 31 4.22 9.96 4.02
CA ARG A 31 4.35 9.47 5.41
C ARG A 31 5.79 9.17 5.81
N SER A 32 6.74 9.45 4.93
CA SER A 32 8.16 9.29 5.20
C SER A 32 8.75 10.63 5.60
N PRO A 33 9.72 10.66 6.53
CA PRO A 33 10.45 11.88 6.83
C PRO A 33 11.23 12.30 5.58
N THR A 34 11.25 13.60 5.29
CA THR A 34 12.00 14.14 4.15
C THR A 34 12.88 15.28 4.62
N GLN A 35 14.05 15.46 3.99
CA GLN A 35 14.97 16.54 4.35
C GLN A 35 14.36 17.94 4.16
N SER A 36 13.34 18.05 3.31
CA SER A 36 12.64 19.30 3.04
C SER A 36 11.73 19.77 4.18
N VAL A 37 11.38 18.88 5.12
CA VAL A 37 10.54 19.21 6.28
C VAL A 37 11.24 18.75 7.55
N ASP A 38 11.70 19.73 8.33
CA ASP A 38 12.56 19.59 9.50
C ASP A 38 12.07 18.51 10.49
N GLY A 39 12.60 17.30 10.35
CA GLY A 39 12.25 16.13 11.17
C GLY A 39 10.79 15.67 11.07
N LYS A 40 10.01 16.18 10.11
CA LYS A 40 8.57 15.91 9.96
C LYS A 40 8.27 15.23 8.64
N THR A 41 7.14 14.53 8.60
CA THR A 41 6.58 13.98 7.35
C THR A 41 5.75 15.05 6.63
N PRO A 42 5.66 15.03 5.29
CA PRO A 42 4.74 15.90 4.56
C PRO A 42 3.29 15.82 5.06
N TYR A 43 2.85 14.62 5.48
CA TYR A 43 1.55 14.40 6.10
C TYR A 43 1.39 15.16 7.42
N GLU A 44 2.39 15.13 8.30
CA GLU A 44 2.38 15.90 9.56
C GLU A 44 2.30 17.40 9.31
N VAL A 45 3.01 17.90 8.30
CA VAL A 45 2.99 19.33 7.96
C VAL A 45 1.63 19.76 7.41
N TRP A 46 0.99 18.90 6.61
CA TRP A 46 -0.31 19.21 6.02
C TRP A 46 -1.49 19.04 7.00
N HIS A 47 -1.47 18.00 7.82
CA HIS A 47 -2.59 17.63 8.69
C HIS A 47 -2.37 18.00 10.17
N GLY A 48 -1.17 18.42 10.56
CA GLY A 48 -0.83 18.73 11.95
C GLY A 48 -0.74 17.51 12.88
N VAL A 49 -0.89 16.29 12.35
CA VAL A 49 -0.96 15.04 13.13
C VAL A 49 -0.01 14.01 12.53
N LYS A 50 0.64 13.20 13.39
CA LYS A 50 1.49 12.09 12.96
C LYS A 50 0.69 11.04 12.17
N PRO A 51 1.14 10.62 10.98
CA PRO A 51 0.43 9.57 10.25
C PRO A 51 0.49 8.26 11.04
N PRO A 52 -0.63 7.51 11.13
CA PRO A 52 -0.55 6.12 11.53
C PRO A 52 0.27 5.36 10.48
N VAL A 53 1.16 4.47 10.95
CA VAL A 53 2.05 3.65 10.10
C VAL A 53 1.94 2.15 10.38
N HIS A 54 1.15 1.76 11.39
CA HIS A 54 1.02 0.37 11.83
C HIS A 54 0.38 -0.56 10.79
N PHE A 55 -0.41 -0.01 9.88
CA PHE A 55 -1.07 -0.74 8.78
C PHE A 55 -0.23 -0.78 7.50
N LEU A 56 1.00 -0.23 7.53
CA LEU A 56 1.85 -0.26 6.35
C LEU A 56 2.36 -1.68 6.10
N HIS A 57 2.12 -2.16 4.88
CA HIS A 57 2.63 -3.40 4.36
C HIS A 57 3.65 -3.17 3.24
N THR A 58 4.61 -4.08 3.13
CA THR A 58 5.59 -4.10 2.04
C THR A 58 4.88 -4.29 0.71
N PHE A 59 5.13 -3.39 -0.25
CA PHE A 59 4.61 -3.53 -1.60
C PHE A 59 5.03 -4.88 -2.20
N GLY A 60 4.08 -5.62 -2.76
CA GLY A 60 4.30 -6.95 -3.34
C GLY A 60 4.27 -8.11 -2.34
N CYS A 61 3.96 -7.87 -1.06
CA CYS A 61 3.78 -8.97 -0.11
C CYS A 61 2.54 -9.82 -0.45
N VAL A 62 2.52 -11.05 0.05
CA VAL A 62 1.33 -11.91 -0.05
C VAL A 62 0.21 -11.29 0.80
N ALA A 63 -0.94 -11.09 0.19
CA ALA A 63 -2.17 -10.62 0.82
C ALA A 63 -3.28 -11.64 0.60
N HIS A 64 -4.21 -11.77 1.55
CA HIS A 64 -5.32 -12.71 1.44
C HIS A 64 -6.63 -11.95 1.27
N VAL A 65 -7.31 -12.18 0.15
CA VAL A 65 -8.63 -11.60 -0.12
C VAL A 65 -9.69 -12.59 0.32
N LYS A 66 -10.59 -12.16 1.21
CA LYS A 66 -11.68 -13.00 1.70
C LYS A 66 -12.63 -13.38 0.55
N ALA A 67 -12.94 -14.66 0.43
CA ALA A 67 -13.92 -15.16 -0.53
C ALA A 67 -15.31 -14.60 -0.20
N GLY A 68 -16.01 -14.07 -1.19
CA GLY A 68 -17.28 -13.33 -1.03
C GLY A 68 -18.52 -14.18 -0.72
N SER A 69 -18.39 -15.48 -0.48
CA SER A 69 -19.53 -16.37 -0.31
C SER A 69 -20.09 -16.35 1.11
N LYS A 70 -21.37 -15.97 1.22
CA LYS A 70 -22.22 -16.40 2.33
C LYS A 70 -22.47 -17.90 2.14
N HIS A 71 -22.20 -18.69 3.18
CA HIS A 71 -22.24 -20.17 3.22
C HIS A 71 -20.93 -20.91 2.86
N LEU A 72 -19.79 -20.46 3.39
CA LEU A 72 -18.59 -21.32 3.48
C LEU A 72 -18.82 -22.42 4.54
N THR A 73 -18.56 -23.68 4.18
CA THR A 73 -18.57 -24.77 5.16
C THR A 73 -17.34 -24.71 6.07
N LYS A 74 -17.32 -25.46 7.19
CA LYS A 74 -16.32 -25.29 8.27
C LYS A 74 -14.86 -25.46 7.80
N LEU A 75 -14.62 -26.21 6.72
CA LEU A 75 -13.30 -26.59 6.21
C LEU A 75 -12.94 -26.00 4.84
N GLU A 76 -13.79 -25.14 4.26
CA GLU A 76 -13.50 -24.54 2.96
C GLU A 76 -12.50 -23.38 3.04
N ASP A 77 -11.74 -23.21 1.96
CA ASP A 77 -10.84 -22.07 1.79
C ASP A 77 -11.61 -20.75 1.84
N ARG A 78 -11.26 -19.93 2.82
CA ARG A 78 -11.95 -18.66 3.10
C ARG A 78 -11.30 -17.46 2.43
N SER A 79 -10.16 -17.67 1.77
CA SER A 79 -9.39 -16.59 1.18
C SER A 79 -8.57 -17.07 -0.01
N THR A 80 -8.37 -16.17 -0.95
CA THR A 80 -7.45 -16.38 -2.08
C THR A 80 -6.17 -15.58 -1.84
N PRO A 81 -4.98 -16.19 -1.95
CA PRO A 81 -3.73 -15.46 -1.90
C PRO A 81 -3.62 -14.55 -3.14
N MET A 82 -3.18 -13.33 -2.90
CA MET A 82 -3.06 -12.22 -3.84
C MET A 82 -1.79 -11.43 -3.52
N VAL A 83 -1.49 -10.42 -4.31
CA VAL A 83 -0.34 -9.53 -4.11
C VAL A 83 -0.82 -8.16 -3.63
N PHE A 84 -0.20 -7.63 -2.58
CA PHE A 84 -0.48 -6.30 -2.08
C PHE A 84 0.09 -5.23 -3.02
N VAL A 85 -0.77 -4.42 -3.65
CA VAL A 85 -0.36 -3.39 -4.62
C VAL A 85 -0.41 -1.97 -4.03
N GLY A 86 -1.22 -1.72 -3.00
CA GLY A 86 -1.35 -0.37 -2.47
C GLY A 86 -2.53 -0.12 -1.57
N TYR A 87 -2.72 1.15 -1.26
CA TYR A 87 -3.78 1.66 -0.40
C TYR A 87 -4.82 2.38 -1.24
N GLU A 88 -6.10 2.02 -1.07
CA GLU A 88 -7.22 2.70 -1.71
C GLU A 88 -7.74 3.84 -0.81
N VAL A 89 -8.25 4.90 -1.43
CA VAL A 89 -8.85 6.02 -0.71
C VAL A 89 -10.13 5.56 -0.01
N GLY A 90 -10.32 5.95 1.25
CA GLY A 90 -11.49 5.59 2.04
C GLY A 90 -11.43 4.19 2.67
N THR A 91 -10.32 3.46 2.51
CA THR A 91 -10.08 2.22 3.25
C THR A 91 -9.58 2.55 4.64
N LYS A 92 -10.08 1.82 5.65
CA LYS A 92 -9.64 2.01 7.03
C LYS A 92 -8.16 1.63 7.16
N ALA A 93 -7.40 2.52 7.78
CA ALA A 93 -6.09 2.25 8.35
C ALA A 93 -6.26 1.36 9.59
#